data_AF-A0A5J4UG46-F1
#
_entry.id   AF-A0A5J4UG46-F1
#
_cell.length_a   1.000
_cell.length_b   1.000
_cell.length_c   1.000
_cell.angle_alpha   90.00
_cell.angle_beta   90.00
_cell.angle_gamma   90.00
#
_symmetry.space_group_name_H-M   'P 1'
#
loop_
_entity.id
_entity.type
_entity.pdbx_description
1 polymer ?
#
loop_
_entity_poly.entity_id
_entity_poly.type
_entity_poly.pdbx_seq_one_letter_code
_entity_poly.pdbx_strand_id
1 'polypeptide(L)'
;MSALKPEIAFISVLMNKTEIVNRQNIVYPDQEDTIALMNPQTQSFISQASRYIVKFISTALYSQNNLENQQKRTEIIFPKINNFFCYLRQFANLTQSEIIYTTFLVQKLIESEKQDSDDDKDRIIINDMNIGTVLICAAILAMKMMQDVVKYKNYWWAKAFGMNLDLLNQSEMIFFIELDCNVVLERKQFIRVYSLIKQTSES
;
A
#
# COMPACT_ATOMS: atom_id res chain seq x y z
N MET A 1 44.80 0.86 -29.43
CA MET A 1 43.52 0.30 -28.95
C MET A 1 43.30 0.81 -27.53
N SER A 2 42.61 1.93 -27.40
CA SER A 2 42.30 2.58 -26.12
C SER A 2 40.85 2.29 -25.75
N ALA A 3 40.64 1.60 -24.64
CA ALA A 3 39.32 1.27 -24.11
C ALA A 3 38.66 2.54 -23.54
N LEU A 4 37.52 2.94 -24.11
CA LEU A 4 36.62 3.95 -23.56
C LEU A 4 35.94 3.38 -22.30
N LYS A 5 36.18 4.00 -21.15
CA LYS A 5 35.32 3.83 -19.96
C LYS A 5 34.08 4.74 -20.12
N PRO A 6 32.86 4.26 -19.88
CA PRO A 6 31.70 5.15 -19.79
C PRO A 6 31.69 5.84 -18.42
N GLU A 7 31.81 7.17 -18.43
CA GLU A 7 31.44 8.04 -17.30
C GLU A 7 29.91 8.01 -17.15
N ILE A 8 29.43 7.47 -16.04
CA ILE A 8 28.01 7.54 -15.67
C ILE A 8 27.78 8.92 -15.05
N ALA A 9 27.21 9.83 -15.82
CA ALA A 9 26.73 11.10 -15.32
C ALA A 9 25.49 10.86 -14.43
N PHE A 10 25.61 11.13 -13.13
CA PHE A 10 24.47 11.17 -12.22
C PHE A 10 23.62 12.40 -12.55
N ILE A 11 22.45 12.19 -13.14
CA ILE A 11 21.41 13.21 -13.20
C ILE A 11 20.87 13.37 -11.78
N SER A 12 21.22 14.47 -11.12
CA SER A 12 20.61 14.85 -9.85
C SER A 12 19.15 15.21 -10.09
N VAL A 13 18.23 14.35 -9.67
CA VAL A 13 16.80 14.65 -9.66
C VAL A 13 16.59 15.83 -8.69
N LEU A 14 16.12 16.94 -9.24
CA LEU A 14 15.80 18.16 -8.50
C LEU A 14 14.60 17.88 -7.58
N MET A 15 14.88 17.66 -6.30
CA MET A 15 13.83 17.45 -5.28
C MET A 15 13.08 18.76 -5.00
N ASN A 16 11.74 18.67 -5.01
CA ASN A 16 10.84 19.78 -4.70
C ASN A 16 11.04 20.25 -3.25
N LYS A 17 11.02 21.58 -3.03
CA LYS A 17 11.28 22.25 -1.73
C LYS A 17 10.39 21.79 -0.57
N THR A 18 9.25 21.15 -0.86
CA THR A 18 8.32 20.62 0.14
C THR A 18 8.86 19.39 0.88
N GLU A 19 9.83 18.65 0.33
CA GLU A 19 10.40 17.44 0.94
C GLU A 19 11.47 17.72 2.02
N ILE A 20 11.94 18.96 2.14
CA ILE A 20 13.07 19.29 3.04
C ILE A 20 12.61 19.36 4.51
N VAL A 21 11.33 19.60 4.78
CA VAL A 21 10.85 19.87 6.15
C VAL A 21 10.58 18.60 6.97
N ASN A 22 10.44 17.43 6.37
CA ASN A 22 10.03 16.20 7.09
C ASN A 22 11.18 15.21 7.41
N ARG A 23 12.44 15.61 7.24
CA ARG A 23 13.61 14.70 7.36
C ARG A 23 14.08 14.39 8.79
N GLN A 24 13.48 14.97 9.83
CA GLN A 24 14.07 14.88 11.19
C GLN A 24 13.52 13.78 12.11
N ASN A 25 12.47 13.03 11.75
CA ASN A 25 11.89 12.01 12.64
C ASN A 25 11.72 10.64 11.95
N ILE A 26 12.79 10.07 11.39
CA ILE A 26 12.77 8.65 10.98
C ILE A 26 13.00 7.81 12.24
N VAL A 27 11.92 7.22 12.76
CA VAL A 27 11.99 6.27 13.88
C VAL A 27 12.36 4.91 13.31
N TYR A 28 13.59 4.47 13.58
CA TYR A 28 14.03 3.12 13.23
C TYR A 28 13.32 2.09 14.12
N PRO A 29 12.90 0.94 13.57
CA PRO A 29 12.34 -0.13 14.38
C PRO A 29 13.40 -0.61 15.38
N ASP A 30 13.01 -0.64 16.65
CA ASP A 30 13.85 -1.19 17.70
C ASP A 30 13.78 -2.74 17.73
N GLN A 31 14.38 -3.34 18.75
CA GLN A 31 14.42 -4.80 18.89
C GLN A 31 13.04 -5.39 19.20
N GLU A 32 12.17 -4.66 19.91
CA GLU A 32 10.79 -5.07 20.19
C GLU A 32 9.93 -4.99 18.91
N ASP A 33 10.13 -3.94 18.12
CA ASP A 33 9.50 -3.76 16.82
C ASP A 33 9.88 -4.87 15.84
N THR A 34 11.16 -5.24 15.82
CA THR A 34 11.65 -6.33 14.95
C THR A 34 10.99 -7.67 15.29
N ILE A 35 10.78 -7.93 16.58
CA ILE A 35 10.06 -9.11 17.06
C ILE A 35 8.56 -9.00 16.75
N ALA A 36 7.95 -7.81 16.91
CA ALA A 36 6.55 -7.56 16.56
C ALA A 36 6.27 -7.74 15.06
N LEU A 37 7.24 -7.42 14.19
CA LEU A 37 7.12 -7.61 12.74
C LEU A 37 6.97 -9.08 12.31
N MET A 38 7.44 -10.02 13.14
CA MET A 38 7.34 -11.48 12.91
C MET A 38 6.19 -12.14 13.68
N ASN A 39 5.51 -11.41 14.55
CA ASN A 39 4.43 -11.91 15.41
C ASN A 39 3.04 -11.56 14.87
N PRO A 40 1.96 -12.20 15.39
CA PRO A 40 0.61 -11.82 15.06
C PRO A 40 0.36 -10.35 15.37
N GLN A 41 -0.19 -9.61 14.41
CA GLN A 41 -0.40 -8.17 14.52
C GLN A 41 -1.31 -7.81 15.69
N THR A 42 -0.91 -6.78 16.44
CA THR A 42 -1.77 -6.21 17.48
C THR A 42 -2.97 -5.50 16.86
N GLN A 43 -4.09 -5.48 17.58
CA GLN A 43 -5.28 -4.75 17.14
C GLN A 43 -5.01 -3.26 16.92
N SER A 44 -4.12 -2.67 17.74
CA SER A 44 -3.71 -1.27 17.60
C SER A 44 -2.97 -1.04 16.28
N PHE A 45 -2.05 -1.92 15.88
CA PHE A 45 -1.35 -1.76 14.60
C PHE A 45 -2.30 -1.84 13.39
N ILE A 46 -3.24 -2.79 13.39
CA ILE A 46 -4.28 -2.87 12.33
C ILE A 46 -5.06 -1.56 12.25
N SER A 47 -5.47 -1.02 13.40
CA SER A 47 -6.21 0.24 13.48
C SER A 47 -5.39 1.42 12.93
N GLN A 48 -4.11 1.50 13.28
CA GLN A 48 -3.19 2.52 12.78
C GLN A 48 -2.97 2.41 11.26
N ALA A 49 -2.69 1.21 10.74
CA ALA A 49 -2.50 0.96 9.32
C ALA A 49 -3.78 1.28 8.51
N SER A 50 -4.94 0.92 9.06
CA SER A 50 -6.24 1.22 8.46
C SER A 50 -6.46 2.73 8.37
N ARG A 51 -6.23 3.48 9.46
CA ARG A 51 -6.32 4.95 9.45
C ARG A 51 -5.35 5.56 8.43
N TYR A 52 -4.12 5.04 8.36
CA TYR A 52 -3.12 5.53 7.43
C TYR A 52 -3.59 5.33 5.98
N ILE A 53 -4.00 4.12 5.58
CA ILE A 53 -4.51 3.84 4.23
C ILE A 53 -5.74 4.70 3.91
N VAL A 54 -6.69 4.81 4.84
CA VAL A 54 -7.88 5.65 4.69
C VAL A 54 -7.50 7.08 4.36
N LYS A 55 -6.47 7.65 5.00
CA LYS A 55 -5.99 8.99 4.69
C LYS A 55 -5.55 9.14 3.24
N PHE A 56 -4.82 8.15 2.69
CA PHE A 56 -4.41 8.18 1.28
C PHE A 56 -5.60 8.04 0.33
N ILE A 57 -6.46 7.05 0.59
CA ILE A 57 -7.62 6.78 -0.25
C ILE A 57 -8.59 7.96 -0.23
N SER A 58 -8.91 8.53 0.94
CA SER A 58 -9.77 9.72 1.03
C SER A 58 -9.16 10.93 0.31
N THR A 59 -7.84 11.07 0.33
CA THR A 59 -7.16 12.13 -0.43
C THR A 59 -7.29 11.92 -1.94
N ALA A 60 -7.22 10.67 -2.41
CA ALA A 60 -7.42 10.34 -3.83
C ALA A 60 -8.89 10.53 -4.25
N LEU A 61 -9.82 9.95 -3.49
CA LEU A 61 -11.24 9.89 -3.82
C LEU A 61 -11.96 11.24 -3.70
N TYR A 62 -11.60 12.03 -2.70
CA TYR A 62 -12.45 13.14 -2.26
C TYR A 62 -11.76 14.48 -2.29
N SER A 63 -10.60 14.61 -2.93
CA SER A 63 -9.84 15.86 -3.04
C SER A 63 -10.68 17.08 -3.46
N GLN A 64 -11.74 16.87 -4.23
CA GLN A 64 -12.65 17.91 -4.73
C GLN A 64 -13.91 18.16 -3.86
N ASN A 65 -14.16 17.34 -2.84
CA ASN A 65 -15.30 17.49 -1.94
C ASN A 65 -15.02 18.53 -0.84
N ASN A 66 -16.09 19.13 -0.28
CA ASN A 66 -15.96 19.95 0.92
C ASN A 66 -15.50 19.12 2.13
N LEU A 67 -14.87 19.78 3.11
CA LEU A 67 -14.23 19.13 4.26
C LEU A 67 -15.21 18.24 5.06
N GLU A 68 -16.46 18.67 5.20
CA GLU A 68 -17.49 17.94 5.96
C GLU A 68 -17.90 16.63 5.25
N ASN A 69 -18.07 16.64 3.92
CA ASN A 69 -18.37 15.43 3.16
C ASN A 69 -17.17 14.48 3.09
N GLN A 70 -15.94 15.02 3.04
CA GLN A 70 -14.72 14.21 3.14
C GLN A 70 -14.67 13.46 4.47
N GLN A 71 -14.92 14.15 5.59
CA GLN A 71 -14.92 13.54 6.93
C GLN A 71 -15.96 12.42 7.05
N LYS A 72 -17.22 12.69 6.68
CA LYS A 72 -18.30 11.68 6.73
C LYS A 72 -17.98 10.42 5.92
N ARG A 73 -17.41 10.57 4.72
CA ARG A 73 -17.05 9.41 3.88
C ARG A 73 -15.84 8.66 4.43
N THR A 74 -14.87 9.38 4.99
CA THR A 74 -13.70 8.80 5.67
C THR A 74 -14.12 7.93 6.85
N GLU A 75 -15.07 8.40 7.66
CA GLU A 75 -15.66 7.65 8.79
C GLU A 75 -16.36 6.36 8.35
N ILE A 76 -16.94 6.33 7.15
CA ILE A 76 -17.59 5.13 6.59
C ILE A 76 -16.56 4.11 6.05
N ILE A 77 -15.47 4.58 5.45
CA ILE A 77 -14.45 3.70 4.85
C ILE A 77 -13.57 3.05 5.93
N PHE A 78 -13.21 3.78 6.98
CA PHE A 78 -12.36 3.27 8.04
C PHE A 78 -12.77 1.90 8.62
N PRO A 79 -14.02 1.69 9.10
CA PRO A 79 -14.42 0.41 9.66
C PRO A 79 -14.37 -0.71 8.61
N LYS A 80 -14.59 -0.42 7.33
CA LYS A 80 -14.48 -1.41 6.26
C LYS A 80 -13.03 -1.88 6.07
N ILE A 81 -12.09 -0.95 6.01
CA ILE A 81 -10.66 -1.26 5.86
C ILE A 81 -10.11 -1.95 7.13
N ASN A 82 -10.51 -1.48 8.31
CA ASN A 82 -10.13 -2.11 9.57
C ASN A 82 -10.66 -3.55 9.66
N ASN A 83 -11.93 -3.78 9.31
CA ASN A 83 -12.51 -5.12 9.30
C ASN A 83 -11.87 -6.03 8.25
N PHE A 84 -11.49 -5.48 7.09
CA PHE A 84 -10.72 -6.19 6.08
C PHE A 84 -9.40 -6.71 6.65
N PHE A 85 -8.57 -5.87 7.28
CA PHE A 85 -7.33 -6.34 7.88
C PHE A 85 -7.52 -7.27 9.07
N CYS A 86 -8.54 -7.06 9.90
CA CYS A 86 -8.91 -8.00 10.94
C CYS A 86 -9.23 -9.39 10.37
N TYR A 87 -10.00 -9.44 9.27
CA TYR A 87 -10.32 -10.67 8.56
C TYR A 87 -9.07 -11.33 7.99
N LEU A 88 -8.19 -10.58 7.33
CA LEU A 88 -6.94 -11.11 6.79
C LEU A 88 -6.02 -11.68 7.88
N ARG A 89 -5.90 -11.00 9.02
CA ARG A 89 -5.15 -11.51 10.17
C ARG A 89 -5.74 -12.85 10.65
N GLN A 90 -7.06 -12.92 10.80
CA GLN A 90 -7.73 -14.09 11.39
C GLN A 90 -7.74 -15.31 10.46
N PHE A 91 -7.96 -15.12 9.16
CA PHE A 91 -8.23 -16.22 8.23
C PHE A 91 -7.09 -16.50 7.25
N ALA A 92 -6.24 -15.51 6.97
CA ALA A 92 -5.08 -15.65 6.10
C ALA A 92 -3.73 -15.54 6.84
N ASN A 93 -3.75 -15.39 8.18
CA ASN A 93 -2.56 -15.22 9.01
C ASN A 93 -1.64 -14.08 8.53
N LEU A 94 -2.23 -12.97 8.06
CA LEU A 94 -1.48 -11.83 7.56
C LEU A 94 -0.59 -11.24 8.68
N THR A 95 0.70 -11.15 8.41
CA THR A 95 1.76 -10.65 9.30
C THR A 95 1.90 -9.14 9.22
N GLN A 96 2.45 -8.51 10.25
CA GLN A 96 2.60 -7.05 10.30
C GLN A 96 3.34 -6.50 9.09
N SER A 97 4.38 -7.21 8.67
CA SER A 97 5.18 -6.86 7.50
C SER A 97 4.35 -6.89 6.20
N GLU A 98 3.44 -7.85 6.05
CA GLU A 98 2.55 -7.92 4.87
C GLU A 98 1.51 -6.78 4.87
N ILE A 99 1.06 -6.28 6.02
CA ILE A 99 0.23 -5.06 6.07
C ILE A 99 1.03 -3.83 5.65
N ILE A 100 2.27 -3.69 6.12
CA ILE A 100 3.15 -2.59 5.71
C ILE A 100 3.36 -2.62 4.19
N TYR A 101 3.60 -3.80 3.63
CA TYR A 101 3.76 -3.99 2.20
C TYR A 101 2.46 -3.70 1.44
N THR A 102 1.31 -4.18 1.92
CA THR A 102 -0.01 -3.87 1.35
C THR A 102 -0.24 -2.36 1.32
N THR A 103 0.08 -1.68 2.43
CA THR A 103 -0.03 -0.23 2.57
C THR A 103 0.85 0.50 1.55
N PHE A 104 2.09 0.04 1.40
CA PHE A 104 3.02 0.56 0.41
C PHE A 104 2.49 0.41 -1.02
N LEU A 105 1.95 -0.75 -1.38
CA LEU A 105 1.41 -1.00 -2.73
C LEU A 105 0.21 -0.09 -3.05
N VAL A 106 -0.70 0.09 -2.08
CA VAL A 106 -1.85 1.00 -2.23
C VAL A 106 -1.38 2.45 -2.37
N GLN A 107 -0.42 2.88 -1.53
CA GLN A 107 0.18 4.21 -1.64
C GLN A 107 0.82 4.42 -3.01
N LYS A 108 1.58 3.43 -3.49
CA LYS A 108 2.27 3.49 -4.78
C LYS A 108 1.29 3.62 -5.96
N LEU A 109 0.17 2.89 -5.93
CA LEU A 109 -0.87 3.02 -6.94
C LEU A 109 -1.46 4.44 -6.96
N ILE A 110 -1.79 4.99 -5.78
CA ILE A 110 -2.35 6.35 -5.68
C ILE A 110 -1.35 7.42 -6.15
N GLU A 111 -0.06 7.19 -5.91
CA GLU A 111 1.00 8.10 -6.37
C GLU A 111 1.23 7.99 -7.88
N SER A 112 1.11 6.80 -8.48
CA SER A 112 1.20 6.63 -9.94
C SER A 112 0.03 7.27 -10.68
N GLU A 113 -1.17 7.30 -10.09
CA GLU A 113 -2.31 8.07 -10.63
C GLU A 113 -2.01 9.58 -10.72
N LYS A 114 -1.19 10.15 -9.83
CA LYS A 114 -0.93 11.60 -9.75
C LYS A 114 0.20 12.08 -10.65
N GLN A 115 1.15 11.22 -11.00
CA GLN A 115 2.39 11.62 -11.68
C GLN A 115 2.24 11.74 -13.20
N ASP A 116 1.27 11.09 -13.81
CA ASP A 116 1.15 11.05 -15.26
C ASP A 116 -0.13 11.73 -15.72
N SER A 117 0.03 12.93 -16.27
CA SER A 117 -1.00 13.73 -16.94
C SER A 117 -1.22 13.33 -18.40
N ASP A 118 -0.78 12.14 -18.82
CA ASP A 118 -1.01 11.63 -20.17
C ASP A 118 -2.39 10.98 -20.22
N ASP A 119 -3.34 11.68 -20.85
CA ASP A 119 -4.77 11.35 -20.97
C ASP A 119 -5.07 10.01 -21.69
N ASP A 120 -4.07 9.32 -22.25
CA ASP A 120 -4.24 8.17 -23.16
C ASP A 120 -4.03 6.78 -22.50
N LYS A 121 -3.81 6.70 -21.18
CA LYS A 121 -3.76 5.39 -20.48
C LYS A 121 -5.02 5.17 -19.64
N ASP A 122 -5.74 4.08 -19.96
CA ASP A 122 -6.82 3.53 -19.13
C ASP A 122 -6.24 3.00 -17.79
N ARG A 123 -5.95 3.92 -16.85
CA ARG A 123 -5.43 3.57 -15.53
C ARG A 123 -6.53 3.13 -14.59
N ILE A 124 -6.17 2.33 -13.60
CA ILE A 124 -7.05 2.12 -12.44
C ILE A 124 -7.19 3.46 -11.74
N ILE A 125 -8.42 3.98 -11.69
CA ILE A 125 -8.81 5.08 -10.81
C ILE A 125 -9.49 4.47 -9.60
N ILE A 126 -8.90 4.60 -8.41
CA ILE A 126 -9.57 4.16 -7.17
C ILE A 126 -10.90 4.90 -7.02
N ASN A 127 -11.97 4.16 -6.77
CA ASN A 127 -13.32 4.66 -6.51
C ASN A 127 -14.03 3.79 -5.45
N ASP A 128 -15.20 4.24 -5.00
CA ASP A 128 -15.97 3.55 -3.96
C ASP A 128 -16.36 2.11 -4.35
N MET A 129 -16.41 1.80 -5.66
CA MET A 129 -16.81 0.49 -6.19
C MET A 129 -15.66 -0.50 -6.31
N ASN A 130 -14.42 -0.03 -6.52
CA ASN A 130 -13.26 -0.88 -6.75
C ASN A 130 -12.27 -0.94 -5.58
N ILE A 131 -12.45 -0.11 -4.54
CA ILE A 131 -11.56 -0.06 -3.36
C ILE A 131 -11.32 -1.43 -2.72
N GLY A 132 -12.35 -2.26 -2.61
CA GLY A 132 -12.22 -3.62 -2.06
C GLY A 132 -11.33 -4.51 -2.93
N THR A 133 -11.50 -4.42 -4.25
CA THR A 133 -10.70 -5.15 -5.25
C THR A 133 -9.24 -4.68 -5.23
N VAL A 134 -8.99 -3.39 -5.09
CA VAL A 134 -7.64 -2.82 -4.96
C VAL A 134 -6.96 -3.36 -3.70
N LEU A 135 -7.66 -3.35 -2.56
CA LEU A 135 -7.11 -3.83 -1.29
C LEU A 135 -6.78 -5.32 -1.32
N ILE A 136 -7.65 -6.16 -1.90
CA ILE A 136 -7.36 -7.60 -2.01
C ILE A 136 -6.20 -7.88 -2.97
N CYS A 137 -6.11 -7.17 -4.11
CA CYS A 137 -4.98 -7.33 -5.03
C CYS A 137 -3.66 -6.93 -4.37
N ALA A 138 -3.63 -5.81 -3.64
CA ALA A 138 -2.47 -5.36 -2.90
C ALA A 138 -2.05 -6.39 -1.82
N ALA A 139 -3.01 -6.98 -1.10
CA ALA A 139 -2.73 -7.99 -0.07
C ALA A 139 -2.20 -9.31 -0.67
N ILE A 140 -2.81 -9.80 -1.76
CA ILE A 140 -2.33 -11.01 -2.46
C ILE A 140 -0.90 -10.79 -2.94
N LEU A 141 -0.63 -9.64 -3.56
CA LEU A 141 0.69 -9.32 -4.10
C LEU A 141 1.73 -9.16 -2.98
N ALA A 142 1.38 -8.50 -1.88
CA ALA A 142 2.23 -8.44 -0.69
C ALA A 142 2.62 -9.84 -0.19
N MET A 143 1.67 -10.75 -0.07
CA MET A 143 1.96 -12.12 0.37
C MET A 143 2.84 -12.88 -0.64
N LYS A 144 2.58 -12.72 -1.95
CA LYS A 144 3.42 -13.33 -3.00
C LYS A 144 4.85 -12.81 -3.00
N MET A 145 5.06 -11.54 -2.66
CA MET A 145 6.38 -10.92 -2.60
C MET A 145 7.16 -11.25 -1.33
N MET A 146 6.44 -11.52 -0.22
CA MET A 146 7.06 -11.72 1.09
C MET A 146 7.20 -13.20 1.51
N GLN A 147 6.41 -14.11 0.94
CA GLN A 147 6.42 -15.52 1.32
C GLN A 147 7.21 -16.36 0.32
N ASP A 148 8.18 -17.14 0.83
CA ASP A 148 8.90 -18.13 0.02
C ASP A 148 7.96 -19.20 -0.57
N VAL A 149 6.93 -19.56 0.19
CA VAL A 149 5.88 -20.51 -0.22
C VAL A 149 4.52 -19.87 0.00
N VAL A 150 3.87 -19.50 -1.10
CA VAL A 150 2.54 -18.87 -1.08
C VAL A 150 1.49 -19.88 -0.64
N LYS A 151 1.00 -19.73 0.60
CA LYS A 151 0.02 -20.66 1.19
C LYS A 151 -1.36 -20.58 0.54
N TYR A 152 -1.79 -19.38 0.16
CA TYR A 152 -3.14 -19.11 -0.35
C TYR A 152 -3.10 -18.72 -1.82
N LYS A 153 -3.62 -19.60 -2.68
CA LYS A 153 -3.77 -19.35 -4.12
C LYS A 153 -5.01 -18.48 -4.41
N ASN A 154 -5.05 -17.84 -5.56
CA ASN A 154 -6.15 -16.95 -5.96
C ASN A 154 -7.54 -17.63 -5.89
N TYR A 155 -7.66 -18.94 -6.11
CA TYR A 155 -8.91 -19.67 -5.91
C TYR A 155 -9.43 -19.56 -4.46
N TRP A 156 -8.55 -19.64 -3.47
CA TRP A 156 -8.92 -19.49 -2.07
C TRP A 156 -9.42 -18.06 -1.79
N TRP A 157 -8.72 -17.05 -2.30
CA TRP A 157 -9.11 -15.63 -2.20
C TRP A 157 -10.46 -15.34 -2.86
N ALA A 158 -10.65 -15.85 -4.08
CA ALA A 158 -11.91 -15.74 -4.81
C ALA A 158 -13.07 -16.32 -4.00
N LYS A 159 -12.88 -17.51 -3.40
CA LYS A 159 -13.87 -18.12 -2.52
C LYS A 159 -14.11 -17.33 -1.23
N ALA A 160 -13.06 -16.85 -0.58
CA ALA A 160 -13.12 -16.11 0.69
C ALA A 160 -13.90 -14.79 0.56
N PHE A 161 -13.74 -14.10 -0.56
CA PHE A 161 -14.37 -12.80 -0.84
C PHE A 161 -15.60 -12.88 -1.76
N GLY A 162 -16.03 -14.09 -2.15
CA GLY A 162 -17.17 -14.27 -3.05
C GLY A 162 -16.96 -13.68 -4.45
N MET A 163 -15.71 -13.62 -4.91
CA MET A 163 -15.34 -13.06 -6.21
C MET A 163 -15.26 -14.16 -7.28
N ASN A 164 -15.49 -13.79 -8.53
CA ASN A 164 -15.16 -14.66 -9.67
C ASN A 164 -13.62 -14.80 -9.77
N LEU A 165 -13.12 -16.03 -9.95
CA LEU A 165 -11.69 -16.32 -9.99
C LEU A 165 -10.99 -15.64 -11.17
N ASP A 166 -11.58 -15.69 -12.36
CA ASP A 166 -10.99 -15.08 -13.56
C ASP A 166 -10.92 -13.56 -13.41
N LEU A 167 -11.98 -12.95 -12.86
CA LEU A 167 -12.00 -11.53 -12.53
C LEU A 167 -10.93 -11.16 -11.49
N LEU A 168 -10.73 -11.98 -10.46
CA LEU A 168 -9.68 -11.73 -9.47
C LEU A 168 -8.29 -11.84 -10.10
N ASN A 169 -8.05 -12.85 -10.93
CA ASN A 169 -6.78 -13.03 -11.63
C ASN A 169 -6.48 -11.84 -12.56
N GLN A 170 -7.48 -11.40 -13.33
CA GLN A 170 -7.36 -10.23 -14.20
C GLN A 170 -7.11 -8.96 -13.38
N SER A 171 -7.87 -8.75 -12.30
CA SER A 171 -7.70 -7.58 -11.43
C SER A 171 -6.31 -7.53 -10.80
N GLU A 172 -5.78 -8.67 -10.35
CA GLU A 172 -4.42 -8.76 -9.82
C GLU A 172 -3.38 -8.39 -10.89
N MET A 173 -3.54 -8.92 -12.11
CA MET A 173 -2.61 -8.64 -13.21
C MET A 173 -2.63 -7.17 -13.60
N ILE A 174 -3.82 -6.56 -13.74
CA ILE A 174 -3.96 -5.13 -14.04
C ILE A 174 -3.33 -4.31 -12.92
N PHE A 175 -3.61 -4.63 -11.66
CA PHE A 175 -2.99 -3.94 -10.51
C PHE A 175 -1.45 -4.01 -10.56
N PHE A 176 -0.88 -5.16 -10.92
CA PHE A 176 0.57 -5.30 -11.08
C PHE A 176 1.15 -4.47 -12.24
N ILE A 177 0.43 -4.41 -13.37
CA ILE A 177 0.82 -3.60 -14.54
C ILE A 177 0.76 -2.10 -14.21
N GLU A 178 -0.27 -1.64 -13.49
CA GLU A 178 -0.41 -0.23 -13.06
C GLU A 178 0.71 0.23 -12.11
N LEU A 179 1.34 -0.71 -11.41
CA LEU A 179 2.54 -0.45 -10.62
C LEU A 179 3.83 -0.48 -11.46
N ASP A 180 3.71 -0.50 -12.79
CA ASP A 180 4.80 -0.63 -13.77
C ASP A 180 5.66 -1.87 -13.52
N CYS A 181 5.02 -2.96 -13.06
CA CYS A 181 5.67 -4.19 -12.58
C CYS A 181 6.72 -3.95 -11.48
N ASN A 182 6.80 -2.75 -10.92
CA ASN A 182 7.76 -2.35 -9.92
C ASN A 182 7.11 -2.48 -8.54
N VAL A 183 7.20 -3.67 -7.98
CA VAL A 183 6.65 -3.96 -6.65
C VAL A 183 7.71 -4.01 -5.56
N VAL A 184 8.97 -3.74 -5.89
CA VAL A 184 10.09 -3.86 -4.94
C VAL A 184 9.95 -2.85 -3.82
N LEU A 185 9.97 -3.34 -2.58
CA LEU A 185 9.96 -2.52 -1.38
C LEU A 185 11.35 -2.51 -0.74
N GLU A 186 12.07 -1.41 -0.89
CA GLU A 186 13.39 -1.27 -0.26
C GLU A 186 13.27 -1.11 1.26
N ARG A 187 14.32 -1.52 1.98
CA ARG A 187 14.37 -1.39 3.46
C ARG A 187 14.07 0.02 3.96
N LYS A 188 14.62 1.05 3.29
CA LYS A 188 14.40 2.45 3.69
C LYS A 188 12.93 2.87 3.53
N GLN A 189 12.30 2.43 2.45
CA GLN A 189 10.87 2.66 2.20
C GLN A 189 10.02 1.89 3.21
N PHE A 190 10.36 0.64 3.50
CA PHE A 190 9.70 -0.17 4.52
C PHE A 190 9.70 0.53 5.87
N ILE A 191 10.88 0.96 6.34
CA ILE A 191 11.03 1.69 7.62
C ILE A 191 10.20 2.96 7.60
N ARG A 192 10.23 3.73 6.51
CA ARG A 192 9.43 4.95 6.38
C ARG A 192 7.94 4.68 6.51
N VAL A 193 7.40 3.70 5.77
CA VAL A 193 5.97 3.35 5.84
C VAL A 193 5.61 2.86 7.25
N TYR A 194 6.46 2.04 7.85
CA TYR A 194 6.29 1.58 9.22
C TYR A 194 6.20 2.74 10.23
N SER A 195 7.16 3.68 10.22
CA SER A 195 7.16 4.83 11.12
C SER A 195 5.90 5.68 10.93
N LEU A 196 5.48 5.88 9.67
CA LEU A 196 4.29 6.66 9.33
C LEU A 196 2.99 6.00 9.83
N ILE A 197 2.88 4.67 9.72
CA ILE A 197 1.76 3.93 10.31
C ILE A 197 1.76 4.11 11.83
N LYS A 198 2.89 3.90 12.50
CA LYS A 198 3.01 4.05 13.97
C LYS A 198 2.67 5.45 14.47
N GLN A 199 3.02 6.47 13.71
CA GLN A 199 2.71 7.87 14.03
C GLN A 199 1.26 8.24 13.74
N THR A 200 0.49 7.38 13.05
CA THR A 200 -0.93 7.62 12.79
C THR A 200 -1.71 7.35 14.07
N SER A 201 -2.02 8.41 14.81
CA SER A 201 -2.68 8.33 16.11
C SER A 201 -4.07 7.73 16.05
N GLU A 202 -4.48 7.13 17.18
CA GLU A 202 -5.86 6.83 17.49
C GLU A 202 -6.60 8.14 17.80
N SER A 203 -6.99 8.88 16.76
CA SER A 203 -8.00 9.96 16.90
C SER A 203 -9.35 9.37 17.28
#